data_AF-A0A4S0W3R5-F1
#
_entry.id   AF-A0A4S0W3R5-F1
#
_cell.length_a   1.000
_cell.length_b   1.000
_cell.length_c   1.000
_cell.angle_alpha   90.00
_cell.angle_beta   90.00
_cell.angle_gamma   90.00
#
_symmetry.space_group_name_H-M   'P 1'
#
loop_
_entity.id
_entity.type
_entity.pdbx_description
1 polymer ?
#
loop_
_entity_poly.entity_id
_entity_poly.type
_entity_poly.pdbx_seq_one_letter_code
_entity_poly.pdbx_strand_id
1 'polypeptide(L)' 'MSRLAKHNLTKFLLHQGLGYSTVHQIGDYLRSQGTGHHWIERYRGSIFVIVSDQADEMILRQEFSGLLDAVNEKETDG' A
#
# COMPACT_ATOMS: atom_id res chain seq x y z
N MET A 1 -29.51 7.75 4.47
CA MET A 1 -28.36 7.70 5.40
C MET A 1 -27.39 6.63 4.90
N SER A 2 -26.59 6.93 3.87
CA SER A 2 -25.55 5.99 3.43
C SER A 2 -24.38 6.14 4.38
N ARG A 3 -24.08 5.11 5.16
CA ARG A 3 -22.84 5.02 5.93
C ARG A 3 -21.73 5.02 4.87
N LEU A 4 -21.01 6.14 4.70
CA LEU A 4 -19.75 6.14 3.98
C LEU A 4 -18.96 4.98 4.59
N ALA A 5 -18.72 3.92 3.82
CA ALA A 5 -17.75 2.93 4.22
C ALA A 5 -16.47 3.73 4.48
N LYS A 6 -15.97 3.72 5.72
CA LYS A 6 -14.63 4.22 5.98
C LYS A 6 -13.73 3.39 5.06
N HIS A 7 -13.23 3.99 3.99
CA HIS A 7 -12.14 3.41 3.23
C HIS A 7 -10.98 3.34 4.21
N ASN A 8 -10.73 2.15 4.74
CA ASN A 8 -9.57 1.93 5.58
C ASN A 8 -8.36 2.02 4.66
N LEU A 9 -7.53 3.01 4.91
CA LEU A 9 -6.25 3.11 4.24
C LEU A 9 -5.32 2.09 4.88
N THR A 10 -4.65 1.29 4.06
CA THR A 10 -3.63 0.37 4.53
C THR A 10 -2.29 0.79 3.97
N LYS A 11 -1.35 1.07 4.87
CA LYS A 11 -0.02 1.56 4.54
C LYS A 11 1.00 0.43 4.63
N PHE A 12 1.87 0.33 3.63
CA PHE A 12 2.94 -0.65 3.56
C PHE A 12 4.27 0.07 3.39
N LEU A 13 5.26 -0.29 4.20
CA LEU A 13 6.64 0.19 4.08
C LEU A 13 7.42 -0.73 3.15
N LEU A 14 8.07 -0.15 2.15
CA LEU A 14 9.00 -0.87 1.30
C LEU A 14 10.32 -1.14 2.04
N HIS A 15 10.81 -2.37 1.96
CA HIS A 15 12.08 -2.75 2.56
C HIS A 15 13.25 -1.89 2.05
N GLN A 16 14.21 -1.64 2.94
CA GLN A 16 15.37 -0.80 2.64
C GLN A 16 16.21 -1.41 1.50
N GLY A 17 16.74 -0.55 0.63
CA GLY A 17 17.52 -0.96 -0.55
C GLY A 17 16.68 -1.29 -1.79
N LEU A 18 15.35 -1.39 -1.64
CA LEU A 18 14.41 -1.40 -2.76
C LEU A 18 14.02 0.04 -3.13
N GLY A 19 13.61 0.24 -4.38
CA GLY A 19 13.46 1.58 -4.92
C GLY A 19 12.39 1.71 -5.97
N TYR A 20 12.60 2.68 -6.86
CA TYR A 20 11.62 3.12 -7.84
C TYR A 20 11.14 2.00 -8.79
N SER A 21 12.03 1.12 -9.22
CA SER A 21 11.68 -0.03 -10.06
C SER A 21 10.70 -0.98 -9.38
N THR A 22 10.93 -1.29 -8.11
CA THR A 22 10.05 -2.17 -7.32
C THR A 22 8.66 -1.56 -7.15
N VAL A 23 8.59 -0.26 -6.89
CA VAL A 23 7.30 0.46 -6.76
C VAL A 23 6.49 0.40 -8.05
N HIS A 24 7.13 0.57 -9.20
CA HIS A 24 6.44 0.43 -10.48
C HIS A 24 5.96 -0.99 -10.73
N GLN A 25 6.78 -2.00 -10.44
CA GLN A 25 6.38 -3.40 -10.58
C GLN A 25 5.16 -3.73 -9.72
N ILE A 26 5.11 -3.23 -8.47
CA ILE A 26 3.94 -3.36 -7.60
C ILE A 26 2.73 -2.69 -8.26
N GLY A 27 2.86 -1.43 -8.69
CA GLY A 27 1.76 -0.69 -9.28
C GLY A 27 1.22 -1.33 -10.58
N ASP A 28 2.10 -1.83 -11.43
CA ASP A 28 1.74 -2.51 -12.67
C ASP A 28 1.07 -3.86 -12.39
N TYR A 29 1.54 -4.58 -11.37
CA TYR A 29 0.90 -5.81 -10.93
C TYR A 29 -0.53 -5.54 -10.45
N LEU A 30 -0.75 -4.55 -9.58
CA LEU A 30 -2.10 -4.18 -9.11
C LEU A 30 -3.03 -3.85 -10.31
N ARG A 31 -2.57 -3.01 -11.24
CA ARG A 31 -3.33 -2.70 -12.46
C ARG A 31 -3.66 -3.94 -13.30
N SER A 32 -2.73 -4.91 -13.38
CA SER A 32 -2.97 -6.16 -14.11
C SER A 32 -4.05 -7.05 -13.49
N GLN A 33 -4.30 -6.92 -12.17
CA GLN A 33 -5.37 -7.61 -11.46
C GLN A 33 -6.74 -6.90 -11.59
N GLY A 34 -6.82 -5.84 -12.39
CA GLY A 34 -8.04 -5.03 -12.54
C GLY A 34 -8.27 -4.06 -11.38
N THR A 35 -7.24 -3.82 -10.56
CA THR A 35 -7.26 -2.91 -9.41
C THR A 35 -6.36 -1.69 -9.67
N GLY A 36 -5.94 -0.98 -8.63
CA GLY A 36 -4.93 0.07 -8.75
C GLY A 36 -5.23 1.33 -7.95
N HIS A 37 -6.00 1.23 -6.87
CA HIS A 37 -6.33 2.36 -6.01
C HIS A 37 -5.23 2.57 -4.95
N HIS A 38 -4.02 2.82 -5.46
CA HIS A 38 -2.82 3.02 -4.66
C HIS A 38 -2.13 4.36 -4.98
N TRP A 39 -1.38 4.86 -4.01
CA TRP A 39 -0.43 5.95 -4.21
C TRP A 39 0.84 5.69 -3.41
N ILE A 40 1.87 6.47 -3.73
CA ILE A 40 3.20 6.32 -3.17
C ILE A 40 3.55 7.55 -2.35
N GLU A 41 3.91 7.33 -1.09
CA GLU A 41 4.47 8.38 -0.23
C GLU A 41 5.95 8.15 -0.03
N ARG A 42 6.72 9.25 0.01
CA ARG A 42 8.14 9.21 0.36
C ARG A 42 8.37 10.10 1.55
N TYR A 43 8.96 9.55 2.61
CA TYR A 43 9.26 10.31 3.82
C TYR A 43 10.58 9.86 4.41
N ARG A 44 11.53 10.81 4.55
CA ARG A 44 12.86 10.60 5.14
C ARG A 44 13.63 9.37 4.61
N GLY A 45 13.54 9.13 3.30
CA GLY A 45 14.21 8.00 2.65
C GLY A 45 13.41 6.69 2.65
N SER A 46 12.31 6.63 3.40
CA SER A 46 11.34 5.53 3.33
C SER A 46 10.35 5.73 2.19
N ILE A 47 9.95 4.62 1.57
CA ILE A 47 8.92 4.57 0.53
C ILE A 47 7.73 3.79 1.09
N PHE A 48 6.54 4.36 0.97
CA PHE A 48 5.31 3.70 1.38
C PHE A 48 4.38 3.49 0.18
N VAL A 49 3.75 2.34 0.14
CA VAL A 49 2.63 2.02 -0.77
C VAL A 49 1.36 2.07 0.08
N ILE A 50 0.43 2.94 -0.28
CA ILE A 50 -0.85 3.07 0.42
C ILE A 50 -1.94 2.60 -0.52
N VAL A 51 -2.86 1.79 0.00
CA VAL A 51 -4.01 1.24 -0.72
C VAL A 51 -5.31 1.61 0.00
N SER A 52 -6.40 1.73 -0.75
CA SER A 52 -7.70 2.20 -0.23
C SER A 52 -8.82 1.16 -0.29
N ASP A 53 -8.52 -0.03 -0.78
CA ASP A 53 -9.45 -1.15 -0.82
C ASP A 53 -8.81 -2.47 -0.37
N GLN A 54 -9.69 -3.40 0.02
CA GLN A 54 -9.31 -4.69 0.59
C GLN A 54 -8.66 -5.62 -0.46
N ALA A 55 -8.99 -5.47 -1.74
CA ALA A 55 -8.43 -6.32 -2.78
C ALA A 55 -6.94 -6.01 -2.95
N ASP A 56 -6.58 -4.73 -3.05
CA ASP A 56 -5.20 -4.27 -3.11
C ASP A 56 -4.43 -4.67 -1.85
N GLU A 57 -5.03 -4.51 -0.66
CA GLU A 57 -4.41 -4.93 0.59
C GLU A 57 -4.07 -6.43 0.59
N MET A 58 -5.02 -7.28 0.19
CA MET A 58 -4.80 -8.73 0.16
C MET A 58 -3.69 -9.12 -0.81
N ILE A 59 -3.66 -8.50 -1.99
CA ILE A 59 -2.59 -8.73 -2.97
C ILE A 59 -1.23 -8.35 -2.38
N LEU A 60 -1.10 -7.17 -1.78
CA LEU A 60 0.18 -6.73 -1.19
C LEU A 60 0.64 -7.64 -0.05
N ARG A 61 -0.28 -8.16 0.76
CA ARG A 61 0.05 -9.10 1.84
C ARG A 61 0.46 -10.48 1.33
N GLN A 62 -0.09 -10.95 0.22
CA GLN A 62 0.21 -12.30 -0.29
C GLN A 62 1.44 -12.29 -1.20
N GLU A 63 1.43 -11.44 -2.22
CA GLU A 63 2.41 -11.47 -3.31
C GLU A 63 3.68 -10.68 -2.99
N PHE A 64 3.58 -9.69 -2.09
CA PHE A 64 4.65 -8.74 -1.81
C PHE A 64 5.09 -8.72 -0.34
N SER A 65 4.69 -9.69 0.48
CA SER A 65 5.11 -9.81 1.88
C SER A 65 6.63 -9.88 2.08
N GLY A 66 7.37 -10.36 1.07
CA GLY A 66 8.84 -10.37 1.10
C GLY A 66 9.50 -9.02 0.77
N LEU A 67 8.72 -8.01 0.35
CA LEU A 67 9.22 -6.67 -0.03
C LEU A 67 8.57 -5.55 0.78
N LEU A 68 7.43 -5.83 1.42
CA LEU A 68 6.57 -4.86 2.08
C LEU A 68 6.25 -5.30 3.51
N ASP A 69 6.41 -4.39 4.45
CA ASP A 69 5.92 -4.53 5.82
C ASP A 69 4.63 -3.72 5.99
N ALA A 70 3.55 -4.38 6.43
CA ALA A 70 2.33 -3.65 6.77
C ALA A 70 2.58 -2.73 7.97
N VAL A 71 2.39 -1.43 7.79
CA VAL A 71 2.44 -0.44 8.84
C VAL A 71 1.03 -0.31 9.38
N ASN A 72 0.82 -0.71 10.63
CA ASN A 72 -0.44 -0.39 11.29
C ASN A 72 -0.52 1.14 11.40
N GLU A 73 -1.45 1.76 10.69
CA GLU A 73 -1.97 3.08 11.04
C GLU A 73 -2.73 2.94 12.36
N LYS A 74 -1.99 2.83 13.46
CA LYS A 74 -2.45 3.32 14.75
C LYS A 74 -2.09 4.81 14.82
N GLU A 75 -2.58 5.62 13.89
CA GLU A 75 -2.66 7.06 14.10
C GLU A 75 -3.85 7.27 15.03
N THR A 76 -3.64 7.34 16.36
CA THR A 76 -3.31 8.57 17.08
C THR A 76 -4.13 9.75 16.57
N ASP A 77 -5.37 9.83 17.05
CA ASP A 77 -6.09 11.09 17.21
C ASP A 77 -5.19 12.03 18.03
N GLY A 78 -4.46 12.91 17.35
CA GLY A 78 -3.76 14.05 17.94
C GLY A 78 -4.60 15.30 17.84
#